data_AF-A0A2R6QF15-F1
#
_entry.id   AF-A0A2R6QF15-F1
#
_cell.length_a   1.000
_cell.length_b   1.000
_cell.length_c   1.000
_cell.angle_alpha   90.00
_cell.angle_beta   90.00
_cell.angle_gamma   90.00
#
_symmetry.space_group_name_H-M   'P 1'
#
loop_
_entity.id
_entity.type
_entity.pdbx_description
1 polymer ?
#
loop_
_entity_poly.entity_id
_entity_poly.type
_entity_poly.pdbx_seq_one_letter_code
_entity_poly.pdbx_strand_id
1 'polypeptide(L)'
;MDALLAWRWRRREEKGRIWPFLSIFCLILVLHLVAILLFAKGFLLTRTELPYYSNCSDISQSPCVQPPHSLPLSDKSDASHRHPNINNERCWTKPAIDRLVIIVLDALRFDFVAPSCLFEDKKPWMDKLQVLHKLASREGTS
;
A
#
# COMPACT_ATOMS: atom_id res chain seq x y z
N MET A 1 -56.43 -40.87 -29.34
CA MET A 1 -55.75 -39.59 -29.02
C MET A 1 -55.11 -39.61 -27.63
N ASP A 2 -55.26 -40.71 -26.90
CA ASP A 2 -54.98 -40.80 -25.46
C ASP A 2 -53.52 -41.11 -25.14
N ALA A 3 -52.82 -41.81 -26.05
CA ALA A 3 -51.39 -42.08 -25.92
C ALA A 3 -50.52 -40.81 -26.03
N LEU A 4 -50.96 -39.82 -26.82
CA LEU A 4 -50.26 -38.53 -26.97
C LEU A 4 -50.46 -37.63 -25.76
N LEU A 5 -51.64 -37.67 -25.13
CA LEU A 5 -51.90 -36.95 -23.89
C LEU A 5 -51.15 -37.59 -22.70
N ALA A 6 -51.10 -38.92 -22.62
CA ALA A 6 -50.32 -39.63 -21.60
C ALA A 6 -48.81 -39.38 -21.70
N TRP A 7 -48.26 -39.35 -22.92
CA TRP A 7 -46.85 -39.03 -23.15
C TRP A 7 -46.51 -37.57 -22.81
N ARG A 8 -47.44 -36.64 -23.07
CA ARG A 8 -47.28 -35.22 -22.74
C ARG A 8 -47.38 -34.95 -21.24
N TRP A 9 -48.15 -35.74 -20.50
CA TRP A 9 -48.30 -35.63 -19.05
C TRP A 9 -47.08 -36.20 -18.30
N ARG A 10 -46.55 -37.36 -18.73
CA ARG A 10 -45.36 -38.00 -18.13
C ARG A 10 -44.08 -37.16 -18.24
N ARG A 11 -43.92 -36.37 -19.31
CA ARG A 11 -42.75 -35.49 -19.51
C ARG A 11 -42.74 -34.24 -18.61
N ARG A 12 -43.88 -33.90 -17.99
CA ARG A 12 -44.02 -32.69 -17.17
C ARG A 12 -43.61 -32.90 -15.71
N GLU A 13 -43.63 -34.12 -15.19
CA GLU A 13 -43.37 -34.39 -13.78
C GLU A 13 -41.88 -34.60 -13.41
N GLU A 14 -41.02 -35.06 -14.33
CA GLU A 14 -39.58 -35.21 -14.03
C GLU A 14 -38.81 -33.88 -13.94
N LYS A 15 -39.33 -32.80 -14.55
CA LYS A 15 -38.72 -31.47 -14.49
C LYS A 15 -38.91 -30.77 -13.13
N GLY A 16 -39.87 -31.18 -12.30
CA GLY A 16 -40.21 -30.49 -11.05
C GLY A 16 -39.26 -30.73 -9.87
N ARG A 17 -38.44 -31.78 -9.92
CA ARG A 17 -37.62 -32.24 -8.78
C ARG A 17 -36.16 -31.77 -8.81
N ILE A 18 -35.64 -31.39 -9.98
CA ILE A 18 -34.27 -30.88 -10.19
C ILE A 18 -34.23 -29.34 -10.21
N TRP A 19 -35.34 -28.71 -10.59
CA TRP A 19 -35.51 -27.25 -10.61
C TRP A 19 -35.15 -26.52 -9.31
N PRO A 20 -35.54 -26.99 -8.10
CA PRO A 20 -35.20 -26.27 -6.87
C PRO A 20 -33.70 -26.31 -6.57
N PHE A 21 -33.03 -27.44 -6.81
CA PHE A 21 -31.58 -27.54 -6.62
C PHE A 21 -30.82 -26.64 -7.59
N LEU A 22 -31.18 -26.65 -8.87
CA LEU A 22 -30.59 -25.78 -9.88
C LEU A 22 -30.80 -24.30 -9.56
N SER A 23 -31.97 -23.95 -9.01
CA SER A 23 -32.28 -22.59 -8.54
C SER A 23 -31.38 -22.15 -7.38
N ILE A 24 -31.14 -23.03 -6.40
CA ILE A 24 -30.26 -22.73 -5.25
C ILE A 24 -28.81 -22.54 -5.72
N PHE A 25 -28.31 -23.44 -6.57
CA PHE A 25 -26.96 -23.30 -7.14
C PHE A 25 -26.79 -22.01 -7.94
N CYS A 26 -27.81 -21.62 -8.74
CA CYS A 26 -27.79 -20.37 -9.48
C CYS A 26 -27.79 -19.15 -8.55
N LEU A 27 -28.57 -19.18 -7.47
CA LEU A 27 -28.60 -18.12 -6.45
C LEU A 27 -27.22 -17.96 -5.77
N ILE A 28 -26.60 -19.06 -5.35
CA ILE A 28 -25.26 -19.05 -4.75
C ILE A 28 -24.23 -18.49 -5.74
N LEU A 29 -24.31 -18.88 -7.01
CA LEU A 29 -23.41 -18.38 -8.06
C LEU A 29 -23.58 -16.87 -8.29
N VAL A 30 -24.82 -16.36 -8.32
CA VAL A 30 -25.10 -14.93 -8.42
C VAL A 30 -24.56 -14.18 -7.19
N LEU A 31 -24.76 -14.72 -5.99
CA LEU A 31 -24.27 -14.10 -4.75
C LEU A 31 -22.73 -14.00 -4.74
N HIS A 32 -22.03 -15.05 -5.20
CA HIS A 32 -20.58 -15.03 -5.36
C HIS A 32 -20.11 -14.04 -6.43
N LEU A 33 -20.80 -13.97 -7.58
CA LEU A 33 -20.50 -12.98 -8.62
C LEU A 33 -20.64 -11.55 -8.09
N VAL A 34 -21.72 -11.26 -7.35
CA VAL A 34 -21.93 -9.95 -6.71
C VAL A 34 -20.82 -9.68 -5.70
N ALA A 35 -20.48 -10.64 -4.83
CA ALA A 35 -19.41 -10.48 -3.85
C ALA A 35 -18.06 -10.20 -4.53
N ILE A 36 -17.71 -10.94 -5.59
CA ILE A 36 -16.48 -10.73 -6.36
C ILE A 36 -16.50 -9.35 -7.06
N LEU A 37 -17.63 -8.94 -7.62
CA LEU A 37 -17.75 -7.62 -8.25
C LEU A 37 -17.58 -6.48 -7.24
N LEU A 38 -18.21 -6.58 -6.07
CA LEU A 38 -18.05 -5.61 -4.97
C LEU A 38 -16.61 -5.60 -4.46
N PHE A 39 -16.00 -6.78 -4.28
CA PHE A 39 -14.62 -6.93 -3.83
C PHE A 39 -13.62 -6.35 -4.83
N ALA A 40 -13.78 -6.65 -6.12
CA ALA A 40 -12.93 -6.10 -7.18
C ALA A 40 -13.11 -4.59 -7.33
N LYS A 41 -14.34 -4.06 -7.20
CA LYS A 41 -14.63 -2.62 -7.33
C LYS A 41 -14.16 -1.79 -6.15
N GLY A 42 -14.32 -2.29 -4.92
CA GLY A 42 -14.07 -1.50 -3.70
C GLY A 42 -12.76 -1.83 -2.98
N PHE A 43 -12.32 -3.09 -2.99
CA PHE A 43 -11.20 -3.53 -2.15
C PHE A 43 -9.88 -3.63 -2.92
N LEU A 44 -9.90 -4.12 -4.17
CA LEU A 44 -8.66 -4.38 -4.91
C LEU A 44 -8.13 -3.21 -5.74
N LEU A 45 -8.99 -2.28 -6.20
CA LEU A 45 -8.58 -1.19 -7.09
C LEU A 45 -8.55 0.19 -6.44
N THR A 46 -8.89 0.31 -5.15
CA THR A 46 -8.83 1.59 -4.45
C THR A 46 -7.39 1.93 -4.13
N ARG A 47 -6.67 2.39 -5.14
CA ARG A 47 -5.38 3.05 -4.97
C ARG A 47 -5.66 4.41 -4.34
N THR A 48 -5.29 4.57 -3.07
CA THR A 48 -5.24 5.88 -2.45
C THR A 48 -4.06 6.64 -3.05
N GLU A 49 -4.30 7.32 -4.17
CA GLU A 49 -3.35 8.27 -4.71
C GLU A 49 -3.60 9.64 -4.10
N LEU A 50 -2.53 10.31 -3.70
CA LEU A 50 -2.61 11.69 -3.24
C LEU A 50 -2.91 12.56 -4.46
N PRO A 51 -4.02 13.33 -4.50
CA PRO A 51 -4.38 14.12 -5.67
C PRO A 51 -3.39 15.27 -5.94
N TYR A 52 -2.54 15.59 -4.96
CA TYR A 52 -1.51 16.61 -5.05
C TYR A 52 -0.14 15.96 -5.10
N TYR A 53 0.63 16.34 -6.12
CA TYR A 53 2.03 15.98 -6.29
C TYR A 53 2.90 17.22 -6.15
N SER A 54 4.11 17.04 -5.63
CA SER A 54 5.06 18.11 -5.41
C SER A 54 5.69 18.54 -6.74
N ASN A 55 5.73 19.85 -7.00
CA ASN A 55 6.43 20.44 -8.13
C ASN A 55 7.77 21.04 -7.69
N CYS A 56 8.66 21.26 -8.64
CA CYS A 56 9.98 21.82 -8.38
C CYS A 56 9.97 23.29 -7.96
N SER A 57 8.91 24.00 -8.36
CA SER A 57 8.58 25.33 -7.85
C SER A 57 8.30 25.35 -6.34
N ASP A 58 7.90 24.22 -5.76
CA ASP A 58 7.48 24.17 -4.36
C ASP A 58 8.72 24.16 -3.42
N ILE A 59 9.88 23.75 -3.94
CA ILE A 59 11.15 23.73 -3.22
C ILE A 59 11.65 25.15 -2.95
N SER A 60 11.55 26.06 -3.94
CA SER A 60 12.01 27.44 -3.80
C SER A 60 11.16 28.28 -2.84
N GLN A 61 9.93 27.85 -2.58
CA GLN A 61 9.04 28.44 -1.59
C GLN A 61 9.21 27.84 -0.19
N SER A 62 9.97 26.74 -0.07
CA SER A 62 10.15 26.07 1.21
C SER A 62 11.12 26.86 2.12
N PRO A 63 10.76 27.15 3.39
CA PRO A 63 11.63 27.86 4.32
C PRO A 63 12.89 27.05 4.70
N CYS A 64 12.93 25.77 4.34
CA CYS A 64 14.06 24.86 4.54
C CYS A 64 15.20 25.07 3.52
N VAL A 65 14.91 25.69 2.37
CA VAL A 65 15.91 26.05 1.36
C VAL A 65 16.06 27.56 1.42
N GLN A 66 17.03 28.02 2.21
CA GLN A 66 17.41 29.42 2.09
C GLN A 66 17.84 29.65 0.63
N PRO A 67 17.34 30.71 -0.04
CA PRO A 67 17.93 31.14 -1.29
C PRO A 67 19.44 31.24 -1.08
N PRO A 68 20.28 30.87 -2.05
CA PRO A 68 21.71 31.12 -1.92
C PRO A 68 21.89 32.64 -1.81
N HIS A 69 21.95 33.14 -0.59
CA HIS A 69 22.48 34.45 -0.29
C HIS A 69 23.93 34.38 -0.72
N SER A 70 24.17 34.80 -1.96
CA SER A 70 25.44 35.25 -2.50
C SER A 70 26.65 34.64 -1.78
N LEU A 71 26.94 33.37 -2.07
CA LEU A 71 28.28 32.85 -1.87
C LEU A 71 29.23 33.76 -2.66
N PRO A 72 30.21 34.43 -2.03
CA PRO A 72 31.19 35.18 -2.77
C PRO A 72 31.96 34.19 -3.63
N LEU A 73 31.91 34.43 -4.94
CA LEU A 73 32.77 33.81 -5.92
C LEU A 73 34.23 34.16 -5.61
N SER A 74 34.92 33.27 -4.90
CA SER A 74 36.37 33.04 -4.96
C SER A 74 36.52 31.52 -4.80
N ASP A 75 36.95 30.75 -5.79
CA ASP A 75 38.19 30.95 -6.52
C ASP A 75 38.07 30.81 -8.04
N LYS A 76 38.82 31.67 -8.72
CA LYS A 76 39.22 31.49 -10.11
C LYS A 76 40.31 30.41 -10.18
N SER A 77 39.99 29.25 -10.75
CA SER A 77 40.97 28.51 -11.56
C SER A 77 40.27 27.58 -12.53
N ASP A 78 40.57 27.84 -13.81
CA ASP A 78 40.39 27.02 -15.00
C ASP A 78 39.01 26.85 -15.62
N ALA A 79 38.87 27.62 -16.70
CA ALA A 79 37.94 27.43 -17.79
C ALA A 79 38.14 26.06 -18.44
N SER A 80 37.13 25.20 -18.37
CA SER A 80 36.69 24.47 -19.56
C SER A 80 35.18 24.27 -19.51
N HIS A 81 34.53 24.88 -20.50
CA HIS A 81 33.18 24.62 -21.00
C HIS A 81 32.38 23.54 -20.26
N ARG A 82 31.57 23.96 -19.28
CA ARG A 82 30.35 23.23 -18.96
C ARG A 82 29.26 24.23 -18.67
N HIS A 83 28.64 24.72 -19.74
CA HIS A 83 27.29 25.27 -19.70
C HIS A 83 26.44 24.31 -18.86
N PRO A 84 25.95 24.67 -17.66
CA PRO A 84 24.96 23.84 -17.00
C PRO A 84 23.73 23.97 -17.88
N ASN A 85 23.48 22.96 -18.69
CA ASN A 85 22.24 22.84 -19.43
C ASN A 85 21.13 22.87 -18.37
N ILE A 86 20.42 24.00 -18.27
CA ILE A 86 19.24 24.28 -17.41
C ILE A 86 18.05 23.42 -17.88
N ASN A 87 18.32 22.16 -18.21
CA ASN A 87 17.40 21.24 -18.85
C ASN A 87 17.45 19.85 -18.18
N ASN A 88 18.03 19.73 -16.99
CA ASN A 88 17.95 18.52 -16.14
C ASN A 88 18.25 18.86 -14.68
N GLU A 89 17.58 19.89 -14.17
CA GLU A 89 17.71 20.31 -12.77
C GLU A 89 17.15 19.24 -11.85
N ARG A 90 18.04 18.56 -11.14
CA ARG A 90 17.68 17.64 -10.06
C ARG A 90 16.99 18.44 -8.96
N CYS A 91 15.67 18.46 -9.04
CA CYS A 91 14.73 19.07 -8.13
C CYS A 91 14.59 18.21 -6.87
N TRP A 92 15.65 18.20 -6.06
CA TRP A 92 15.69 17.45 -4.81
C TRP A 92 16.30 18.31 -3.70
N THR A 93 15.75 18.19 -2.50
CA THR A 93 16.34 18.80 -1.30
C THR A 93 17.69 18.17 -0.99
N LYS A 94 18.60 18.93 -0.36
CA LYS A 94 19.87 18.38 0.14
C LYS A 94 19.57 17.21 1.10
N PRO A 95 20.09 15.99 0.86
CA PRO A 95 19.85 14.86 1.74
C PRO A 95 20.45 15.13 3.12
N ALA A 96 19.68 14.87 4.18
CA ALA A 96 20.14 15.07 5.56
C ALA A 96 21.19 14.04 6.00
N ILE A 97 21.23 12.88 5.33
CA ILE A 97 22.09 11.74 5.64
C ILE A 97 22.66 11.13 4.35
N ASP A 98 23.89 10.62 4.39
CA ASP A 98 24.56 10.03 3.22
C ASP A 98 23.88 8.73 2.76
N ARG A 99 23.45 7.90 3.72
CA ARG A 99 22.89 6.55 3.46
C ARG A 99 21.74 6.27 4.41
N LEU A 100 20.62 5.81 3.86
CA LEU A 100 19.44 5.42 4.61
C LEU A 100 19.07 3.97 4.27
N VAL A 101 18.88 3.15 5.30
CA VAL A 101 18.35 1.78 5.16
C VAL A 101 17.01 1.74 5.88
N ILE A 102 15.93 1.52 5.13
CA ILE A 102 14.58 1.34 5.67
C ILE A 102 14.27 -0.15 5.66
N ILE A 103 13.99 -0.72 6.82
CA ILE A 103 13.60 -2.12 6.96
C ILE A 103 12.11 -2.15 7.29
N VAL A 104 11.31 -2.72 6.38
CA VAL A 104 9.87 -2.92 6.58
C VAL A 104 9.64 -4.36 7.03
N LEU A 105 9.11 -4.51 8.24
CA LEU A 105 8.72 -5.81 8.79
C LEU A 105 7.21 -5.97 8.61
N ASP A 106 6.80 -6.77 7.62
CA ASP A 106 5.39 -7.01 7.35
C ASP A 106 4.70 -7.75 8.50
N ALA A 107 3.44 -7.42 8.74
CA ALA A 107 2.59 -7.99 9.79
C ALA A 107 3.20 -7.97 11.22
N LEU A 108 4.20 -7.13 11.49
CA LEU A 108 4.76 -6.98 12.83
C LEU A 108 3.81 -6.18 13.72
N ARG A 109 3.11 -6.88 14.61
CA ARG A 109 2.24 -6.25 15.59
C ARG A 109 3.05 -5.53 16.68
N PHE A 110 2.47 -4.46 17.22
CA PHE A 110 3.08 -3.63 18.25
C PHE A 110 3.41 -4.38 19.55
N ASP A 111 2.60 -5.37 19.92
CA ASP A 111 2.77 -6.15 21.14
C ASP A 111 4.01 -7.07 21.14
N PHE A 112 4.68 -7.23 20.00
CA PHE A 112 5.96 -7.94 19.93
C PHE A 112 7.18 -7.05 20.21
N VAL A 113 7.04 -5.73 20.08
CA VAL A 113 8.15 -4.76 20.20
C VAL A 113 8.03 -3.83 21.40
N ALA A 114 6.82 -3.70 21.95
CA ALA A 114 6.58 -2.90 23.14
C ALA A 114 7.17 -3.58 24.38
N PRO A 115 7.88 -2.84 25.25
CA PRO A 115 8.38 -3.38 26.52
C PRO A 115 7.25 -3.98 27.38
N SER A 116 7.49 -5.13 28.00
CA SER A 116 6.47 -5.77 28.85
C SER A 116 6.07 -4.98 30.09
N CYS A 117 6.88 -4.01 30.53
CA CYS A 117 6.52 -3.10 31.62
C CYS A 117 5.34 -2.16 31.31
N LEU A 118 4.94 -2.03 30.04
CA LEU A 118 3.79 -1.22 29.62
C LEU A 118 2.46 -1.94 29.78
N PHE A 119 2.47 -3.23 30.13
CA PHE A 119 1.28 -4.07 30.22
C PHE A 119 1.17 -4.71 31.58
N GLU A 120 -0.07 -4.90 32.03
CA GLU A 120 -0.39 -5.53 33.31
C GLU A 120 -0.08 -7.04 33.28
N ASP A 121 -0.33 -7.69 32.14
CA ASP A 121 -0.05 -9.10 31.92
C ASP A 121 1.08 -9.32 30.90
N LYS A 122 2.16 -9.99 31.34
CA LYS A 122 3.26 -10.38 30.47
C LYS A 122 2.90 -11.62 29.65
N LYS A 123 2.88 -11.47 28.33
CA LYS A 123 2.63 -12.58 27.40
C LYS A 123 3.95 -13.28 26.99
N PRO A 124 3.90 -14.58 26.63
CA PRO A 124 5.10 -15.37 26.33
C PRO A 124 5.98 -14.84 25.18
N TRP A 125 5.38 -14.11 24.24
CA TRP A 125 6.05 -13.57 23.05
C TRP A 125 6.68 -12.19 23.24
N MET A 126 6.41 -11.53 24.37
CA MET A 126 6.94 -10.21 24.67
C MET A 126 8.43 -10.28 25.02
N ASP A 127 9.17 -9.21 24.73
CA ASP A 127 10.61 -9.07 24.96
C ASP A 127 11.50 -10.13 24.26
N LYS A 128 10.98 -10.80 23.22
CA LYS A 128 11.73 -11.81 22.45
C LYS A 128 12.60 -11.21 21.36
N LEU A 129 12.24 -10.03 20.84
CA LEU A 129 12.96 -9.33 19.77
C LEU A 129 14.09 -8.46 20.32
N GLN A 130 15.06 -9.07 21.02
CA GLN A 130 16.11 -8.37 21.76
C GLN A 130 16.93 -7.38 20.92
N VAL A 131 17.20 -7.73 19.65
CA VAL A 131 17.92 -6.85 18.72
C VAL A 131 17.15 -5.56 18.46
N LEU A 132 15.84 -5.66 18.23
CA LEU A 132 14.98 -4.50 17.97
C LEU A 132 14.87 -3.62 19.21
N HIS A 133 14.72 -4.21 20.40
CA HIS A 133 14.73 -3.47 21.66
C HIS A 133 16.07 -2.74 21.89
N LYS A 134 17.20 -3.39 21.60
CA LYS A 134 18.53 -2.79 21.72
C LYS A 134 18.76 -1.65 20.72
N LEU A 135 18.20 -1.77 19.51
CA LEU A 135 18.27 -0.70 18.52
C LEU A 135 17.39 0.49 18.92
N ALA A 136 16.20 0.23 19.48
CA ALA A 136 15.28 1.28 19.93
C ALA A 136 15.77 2.04 21.17
N SER A 137 16.48 1.37 22.08
CA SER A 137 17.02 2.00 23.30
C SER A 137 18.33 2.75 23.08
N ARG A 138 18.95 2.60 21.91
CA ARG A 138 20.19 3.28 21.57
C ARG A 138 19.86 4.69 21.09
N GLU A 139 20.19 5.70 21.90
CA GLU A 139 20.19 7.09 21.42
C GLU A 139 21.12 7.20 20.22
N GLY A 140 20.63 7.84 19.15
CA GLY A 140 21.41 8.09 17.96
C GLY A 140 22.56 9.03 18.30
N THR A 141 23.75 8.48 18.50
CA THR A 141 25.00 9.27 18.43
C THR A 141 25.04 9.89 17.05
N SER A 142 24.66 11.16 17.01
CA SER A 142 24.76 12.05 15.87
C SER A 142 26.19 12.56 15.73
#